data_AF-A0A2G0Y9N4-F1
#
_entry.id   AF-A0A2G0Y9N4-F1
#
_cell.length_a   1.000
_cell.length_b   1.000
_cell.length_c   1.000
_cell.angle_alpha   90.00
_cell.angle_beta   90.00
_cell.angle_gamma   90.00
#
_symmetry.space_group_name_H-M   'P 1'
#
loop_
_entity.id
_entity.type
_entity.pdbx_description
1 polymer ?
#
loop_
_entity_poly.entity_id
_entity_poly.type
_entity_poly.pdbx_seq_one_letter_code
_entity_poly.pdbx_strand_id
1 'polypeptide(L)'
;MDTIRYYLIPLVTACGLIGFFYGGAWVWLGATTFPALMVLDIVLPRDFAARKVNPFFADLTQYLQLPLMIGLYGLLIFGVKGGKIDLGQPLQVVGCILSLAWLSGVPTLPVSHELMHRRHWLPRRMAQLLAMFYGDPNRDIAHVNTHHLYLDTPLDSDTAYRGQTIYSFVISATVGSVKDAIKIEAEILRRKGKSPWNLSNKTYQYFALLFALPGLVTFLGGATLGLVTIAAMIIAKGIVEGFNYFQHYGLVRDLDKPILLHHAWNHMGRIVRPLGCEITNHINHHIDGYTRFYELRPEREAPQMPSLFVCFLIGLIPPLWFTLIAKPKLKDWDQRYATPVERELAIAANKKAGWPLWVGQVTS
;
A
#
# COMPACT_ATOMS: atom_id res chain seq x y z
N MET A 1 8.30 18.95 -18.35
CA MET A 1 8.72 19.02 -16.94
C MET A 1 7.89 18.11 -16.03
N ASP A 2 6.80 17.49 -16.51
CA ASP A 2 5.95 16.61 -15.69
C ASP A 2 6.65 15.38 -15.11
N THR A 3 7.60 14.77 -15.83
CA THR A 3 8.31 13.56 -15.35
C THR A 3 9.06 13.76 -14.04
N ILE A 4 9.54 14.99 -13.77
CA ILE A 4 10.35 15.31 -12.58
C ILE A 4 9.59 15.00 -11.29
N ARG A 5 8.26 15.07 -11.29
CA ARG A 5 7.45 14.81 -10.10
C ARG A 5 7.62 13.40 -9.54
N TYR A 6 7.90 12.40 -10.38
CA TYR A 6 8.08 11.03 -9.93
C TYR A 6 9.43 10.80 -9.24
N TYR A 7 10.39 11.74 -9.40
CA TYR A 7 11.62 11.74 -8.62
C TYR A 7 11.38 12.10 -7.15
N LEU A 8 10.16 12.46 -6.76
CA LEU A 8 9.75 12.54 -5.36
C LEU A 8 9.98 11.20 -4.63
N ILE A 9 9.72 10.06 -5.28
CA ILE A 9 9.92 8.72 -4.71
C ILE A 9 11.39 8.48 -4.31
N PRO A 10 12.37 8.55 -5.24
CA PRO A 10 13.77 8.38 -4.89
C PRO A 10 14.29 9.50 -3.97
N LEU A 11 13.77 10.74 -4.08
CA LEU A 11 14.14 11.83 -3.18
C LEU A 11 13.76 11.53 -1.72
N VAL A 12 12.53 11.06 -1.49
CA VAL A 12 12.05 10.68 -0.15
C VAL A 12 12.89 9.53 0.43
N THR A 13 13.21 8.53 -0.38
CA THR A 13 14.11 7.44 0.03
C THR A 13 15.54 7.94 0.31
N ALA A 14 16.03 8.91 -0.48
CA ALA A 14 17.34 9.52 -0.29
C ALA A 14 17.45 10.32 1.02
N CYS A 15 16.36 10.91 1.52
CA CYS A 15 16.34 11.51 2.86
C CYS A 15 16.70 10.48 3.95
N GLY A 16 16.23 9.24 3.82
CA GLY A 16 16.62 8.14 4.71
C GLY A 16 18.10 7.76 4.59
N LEU A 17 18.62 7.69 3.36
CA LEU A 17 20.05 7.42 3.10
C LEU A 17 20.93 8.47 3.79
N ILE A 18 20.63 9.75 3.59
CA ILE A 18 21.33 10.87 4.23
C ILE A 18 21.22 10.74 5.76
N GLY A 19 20.03 10.42 6.25
CA GLY A 19 19.77 10.21 7.67
C GLY A 19 20.68 9.16 8.32
N PHE A 20 20.76 7.98 7.71
CA PHE A 20 21.60 6.88 8.21
C PHE A 20 23.09 7.07 7.94
N PHE A 21 23.48 7.84 6.91
CA PHE A 21 24.87 8.19 6.68
C PHE A 21 25.46 9.07 7.80
N TYR A 22 24.69 10.04 8.29
CA TYR A 22 25.11 10.95 9.36
C TYR A 22 24.88 10.36 10.76
N GLY A 23 23.81 9.59 10.97
CA GLY A 23 23.48 9.00 12.27
C GLY A 23 23.05 10.02 13.34
N GLY A 24 23.07 9.64 14.62
CA GLY A 24 22.58 10.49 15.71
C GLY A 24 21.13 10.91 15.52
N ALA A 25 20.83 12.21 15.63
CA ALA A 25 19.48 12.74 15.38
C ALA A 25 19.03 12.62 13.91
N TRP A 26 19.94 12.47 12.96
CA TRP A 26 19.62 12.39 11.53
C TRP A 26 18.86 11.12 11.14
N VAL A 27 18.84 10.10 11.98
CA VAL A 27 18.05 8.87 11.75
C VAL A 27 16.54 9.14 11.61
N TRP A 28 16.07 10.31 12.06
CA TRP A 28 14.69 10.78 11.91
C TRP A 28 14.37 11.38 10.54
N LEU A 29 15.38 11.70 9.73
CA LEU A 29 15.20 12.43 8.47
C LEU A 29 14.30 11.70 7.46
N GLY A 30 14.32 10.37 7.45
CA GLY A 30 13.37 9.58 6.65
C GLY A 30 11.93 9.80 7.11
N ALA A 31 11.68 9.58 8.41
CA ALA A 31 10.36 9.72 9.02
C ALA A 31 9.78 11.14 8.93
N THR A 32 10.61 12.19 9.03
CA THR A 32 10.14 13.59 8.97
C THR A 32 9.67 14.01 7.58
N THR A 33 9.94 13.22 6.53
CA THR A 33 9.31 13.46 5.23
C THR A 33 7.79 13.25 5.27
N PHE A 34 7.26 12.39 6.16
CA PHE A 34 5.81 12.19 6.32
C PHE A 34 5.05 13.48 6.64
N PRO A 35 5.31 14.19 7.76
CA PRO A 35 4.57 15.40 8.09
C PRO A 35 4.77 16.50 7.04
N ALA A 36 5.96 16.61 6.45
CA ALA A 36 6.23 17.59 5.39
C ALA A 36 5.36 17.33 4.14
N LEU A 37 5.33 16.10 3.64
CA LEU A 37 4.53 15.72 2.48
C LEU A 37 3.03 15.82 2.74
N MET A 38 2.60 15.47 3.95
CA MET A 38 1.22 15.62 4.38
C MET A 38 0.76 17.08 4.35
N VAL A 39 1.52 17.99 4.97
CA VAL A 39 1.17 19.42 4.98
C VAL A 39 1.06 19.95 3.56
N LEU A 40 2.01 19.58 2.69
CA LEU A 40 1.96 19.95 1.28
C LEU A 40 0.73 19.37 0.58
N ASP A 41 0.38 18.11 0.80
CA ASP A 41 -0.79 17.47 0.16
C ASP A 41 -2.13 18.05 0.62
N ILE A 42 -2.22 18.49 1.88
CA ILE A 42 -3.42 19.11 2.46
C ILE A 42 -3.60 20.55 1.94
N VAL A 43 -2.52 21.33 1.89
CA VAL A 43 -2.56 22.75 1.52
C VAL A 43 -2.65 22.95 0.01
N LEU A 44 -2.01 22.07 -0.77
CA LEU A 44 -2.07 22.17 -2.23
C LEU A 44 -3.44 21.69 -2.75
N PRO A 45 -3.97 22.32 -3.81
CA PRO A 45 -5.25 21.93 -4.38
C PRO A 45 -5.15 20.53 -5.01
N ARG A 46 -6.29 19.84 -5.04
CA ARG A 46 -6.43 18.56 -5.73
C ARG A 46 -5.95 18.66 -7.18
N ASP A 47 -5.35 17.59 -7.64
CA ASP A 47 -4.71 17.50 -8.93
C ASP A 47 -5.47 16.51 -9.81
N PHE A 48 -6.17 17.03 -10.82
CA PHE A 48 -6.89 16.24 -11.82
C PHE A 48 -6.28 16.38 -13.22
N ALA A 49 -5.04 16.89 -13.32
CA ALA A 49 -4.39 17.04 -14.61
C ALA A 49 -3.92 15.68 -15.13
N ALA A 50 -4.25 15.39 -16.40
CA ALA A 50 -3.57 14.39 -17.20
C ALA A 50 -2.23 14.98 -17.67
N ARG A 51 -1.18 14.17 -17.69
CA ARG A 51 0.18 14.64 -17.95
C ARG A 51 0.82 13.85 -19.08
N LYS A 52 1.74 14.50 -19.79
CA LYS A 52 2.59 13.86 -20.78
C LYS A 52 3.98 13.72 -20.18
N VAL A 53 4.39 12.48 -19.93
CA VAL A 53 5.71 12.19 -19.38
C VAL A 53 6.55 11.43 -20.39
N ASN A 54 7.86 11.50 -20.19
CA ASN A 54 8.78 10.65 -20.93
C ASN A 54 8.83 9.27 -20.23
N PRO A 55 8.42 8.18 -20.91
CA PRO A 55 8.33 6.84 -20.31
C PRO A 55 9.65 6.35 -19.72
N PHE A 56 10.78 6.61 -20.38
CA PHE A 56 12.09 6.16 -19.93
C PHE A 56 12.46 6.78 -18.58
N PHE A 57 12.34 8.10 -18.46
CA PHE A 57 12.67 8.80 -17.21
C PHE A 57 11.65 8.53 -16.11
N ALA A 58 10.38 8.27 -16.45
CA ALA A 58 9.38 7.87 -15.47
C ALA A 58 9.69 6.46 -14.92
N ASP A 59 9.97 5.49 -15.79
CA ASP A 59 10.34 4.13 -15.40
C ASP A 59 11.64 4.07 -14.60
N LEU A 60 12.63 4.91 -14.95
CA LEU A 60 13.89 4.99 -14.22
C LEU A 60 13.66 5.20 -12.71
N THR A 61 12.68 6.02 -12.32
CA THR A 61 12.35 6.25 -10.89
C THR A 61 11.93 4.96 -10.17
N GLN A 62 11.22 4.07 -10.86
CA GLN A 62 10.76 2.78 -10.33
C GLN A 62 11.95 1.84 -10.12
N TYR A 63 12.85 1.78 -11.10
CA TYR A 63 14.03 0.91 -11.05
C TYR A 63 15.09 1.40 -10.05
N LEU A 64 15.15 2.71 -9.76
CA LEU A 64 16.03 3.28 -8.73
C LEU A 64 15.61 2.89 -7.31
N GLN A 65 14.35 2.53 -7.06
CA GLN A 65 13.88 2.27 -5.70
C GLN A 65 14.59 1.08 -5.04
N LEU A 66 14.83 0.00 -5.78
CA LEU A 66 15.49 -1.19 -5.22
C LEU A 66 16.93 -0.91 -4.77
N PRO A 67 17.83 -0.35 -5.59
CA PRO A 67 19.17 -0.01 -5.13
C PRO A 67 19.17 1.03 -4.01
N LEU A 68 18.22 1.97 -3.98
CA LEU A 68 18.09 2.92 -2.87
C LEU A 68 17.69 2.23 -1.55
N MET A 69 16.74 1.28 -1.59
CA MET A 69 16.36 0.51 -0.40
C MET A 69 17.48 -0.42 0.08
N ILE A 70 18.23 -1.04 -0.84
CA ILE A 70 19.44 -1.81 -0.48
C ILE A 70 20.47 -0.89 0.18
N GLY A 71 20.71 0.30 -0.39
CA GLY A 71 21.58 1.31 0.19
C GLY A 71 21.12 1.78 1.57
N LEU A 72 19.81 1.89 1.79
CA LEU A 72 19.21 2.32 3.06
C LEU A 72 19.55 1.35 4.17
N TYR A 73 19.31 0.06 3.96
CA TYR A 73 19.69 -0.98 4.93
C TYR A 73 21.21 -1.13 5.06
N GLY A 74 21.96 -0.96 3.97
CA GLY A 74 23.43 -0.94 4.02
C GLY A 74 23.98 0.17 4.91
N LEU A 75 23.52 1.41 4.71
CA LEU A 75 23.93 2.57 5.52
C LEU A 75 23.46 2.45 6.97
N LEU A 76 22.29 1.87 7.23
CA LEU A 76 21.87 1.55 8.58
C LEU A 76 22.87 0.61 9.27
N ILE A 77 23.23 -0.50 8.63
CA ILE A 77 24.20 -1.47 9.16
C ILE A 77 25.55 -0.81 9.39
N PHE A 78 26.06 -0.05 8.42
CA PHE A 78 27.34 0.67 8.56
C PHE A 78 27.28 1.75 9.64
N GLY A 79 26.16 2.46 9.76
CA GLY A 79 25.94 3.48 10.77
C GLY A 79 25.98 2.89 12.18
N VAL A 80 25.35 1.73 12.39
CA VAL A 80 25.37 1.00 13.67
C VAL A 80 26.77 0.46 13.96
N LYS A 81 27.40 -0.26 13.03
CA LYS A 81 28.75 -0.83 13.23
C LYS A 81 29.83 0.25 13.43
N GLY A 82 29.68 1.38 12.77
CA GLY A 82 30.59 2.52 12.86
C GLY A 82 30.33 3.43 14.07
N GLY A 83 29.35 3.11 14.93
CA GLY A 83 29.02 3.90 16.12
C GLY A 83 28.32 5.24 15.86
N LYS A 84 27.92 5.52 14.62
CA LYS A 84 27.14 6.72 14.26
C LYS A 84 25.68 6.59 14.70
N ILE A 85 25.16 5.37 14.71
CA ILE A 85 23.80 5.05 15.17
C ILE A 85 23.93 4.20 16.43
N ASP A 86 23.53 4.77 17.57
CA ASP A 86 23.58 4.12 18.87
C ASP A 86 22.24 3.48 19.20
N LEU A 87 22.15 2.15 19.08
CA LEU A 87 20.94 1.39 19.41
C LEU A 87 20.69 1.27 20.92
N GLY A 88 21.62 1.72 21.77
CA GLY A 88 21.40 1.93 23.20
C GLY A 88 20.58 3.18 23.50
N GLN A 89 20.44 4.10 22.54
CA GLN A 89 19.63 5.31 22.67
C GLN A 89 18.21 5.10 22.13
N PRO A 90 17.16 5.11 22.98
CA PRO A 90 15.79 4.80 22.55
C PRO A 90 15.29 5.71 21.42
N LEU A 91 15.64 7.00 21.43
CA LEU A 91 15.24 7.92 20.37
C LEU A 91 15.85 7.59 19.00
N GLN A 92 17.08 7.07 18.97
CA GLN A 92 17.68 6.63 17.71
C GLN A 92 17.03 5.35 17.20
N VAL A 93 16.71 4.42 18.10
CA VAL A 93 15.95 3.19 17.79
C VAL A 93 14.59 3.52 17.18
N VAL A 94 13.82 4.40 17.84
CA VAL A 94 12.49 4.81 17.32
C VAL A 94 12.62 5.53 15.98
N GLY A 95 13.60 6.43 15.83
CA GLY A 95 13.84 7.11 14.56
C GLY A 95 14.20 6.13 13.42
N CYS A 96 15.02 5.11 13.70
CA CYS A 96 15.32 4.06 12.73
C CYS A 96 14.07 3.25 12.36
N ILE A 97 13.28 2.81 13.34
CA ILE A 97 12.06 2.04 13.11
C ILE A 97 11.08 2.83 12.25
N LEU A 98 10.79 4.09 12.62
CA LEU A 98 9.82 4.91 11.90
C LEU A 98 10.31 5.32 10.51
N SER A 99 11.59 5.64 10.35
CA SER A 99 12.17 5.93 9.03
C SER A 99 12.12 4.71 8.11
N LEU A 100 12.51 3.53 8.59
CA LEU A 100 12.43 2.30 7.81
C LEU A 100 10.98 1.94 7.47
N ALA A 101 10.06 2.03 8.44
CA ALA A 101 8.66 1.70 8.22
C ALA A 101 8.02 2.62 7.19
N TRP A 102 8.25 3.94 7.31
CA TRP A 102 7.76 4.94 6.37
C TRP A 102 8.29 4.72 4.95
N LEU A 103 9.61 4.55 4.80
CA LEU A 103 10.26 4.41 3.50
C LEU A 103 10.01 3.04 2.84
N SER A 104 9.77 2.00 3.64
CA SER A 104 9.35 0.69 3.13
C SER A 104 7.87 0.63 2.80
N GLY A 105 7.03 1.41 3.49
CA GLY A 105 5.60 1.47 3.22
C GLY A 105 5.28 2.38 2.03
N VAL A 106 5.57 3.67 2.13
CA VAL A 106 4.93 4.67 1.26
C VAL A 106 5.58 4.87 -0.11
N PRO A 107 6.90 5.11 -0.25
CA PRO A 107 7.51 5.21 -1.57
C PRO A 107 7.76 3.84 -2.21
N THR A 108 7.93 2.78 -1.40
CA THR A 108 8.31 1.45 -1.89
C THR A 108 7.11 0.60 -2.35
N LEU A 109 5.96 0.65 -1.65
CA LEU A 109 4.76 -0.09 -2.04
C LEU A 109 4.29 0.28 -3.45
N PRO A 110 4.09 1.55 -3.83
CA PRO A 110 3.53 1.90 -5.12
C PRO A 110 4.45 1.49 -6.27
N VAL A 111 5.76 1.58 -6.06
CA VAL A 111 6.77 1.08 -7.01
C VAL A 111 6.67 -0.44 -7.14
N SER A 112 6.66 -1.16 -6.02
CA SER A 112 6.51 -2.62 -6.02
C SER A 112 5.21 -3.05 -6.74
N HIS A 113 4.11 -2.34 -6.47
CA HIS A 113 2.81 -2.55 -7.10
C HIS A 113 2.85 -2.29 -8.63
N GLU A 114 3.37 -1.15 -9.08
CA GLU A 114 3.54 -0.90 -10.53
C GLU A 114 4.40 -1.98 -11.20
N LEU A 115 5.48 -2.42 -10.54
CA LEU A 115 6.39 -3.42 -11.10
C LEU A 115 5.78 -4.84 -11.14
N MET A 116 4.90 -5.22 -10.20
CA MET A 116 4.29 -6.56 -10.18
C MET A 116 3.28 -6.79 -11.32
N HIS A 117 2.63 -5.72 -11.80
CA HIS A 117 1.70 -5.79 -12.92
C HIS A 117 2.39 -5.85 -14.29
N ARG A 118 3.72 -5.69 -14.34
CA ARG A 118 4.46 -5.73 -15.62
C ARG A 118 4.57 -7.15 -16.17
N ARG A 119 4.43 -7.29 -17.49
CA ARG A 119 4.51 -8.59 -18.19
C ARG A 119 5.90 -9.23 -18.11
N HIS A 120 6.97 -8.43 -18.20
CA HIS A 120 8.34 -8.93 -18.20
C HIS A 120 8.72 -9.54 -16.83
N TRP A 121 9.66 -10.50 -16.81
CA TRP A 121 10.03 -11.21 -15.58
C TRP A 121 10.84 -10.34 -14.62
N LEU A 122 11.75 -9.51 -15.15
CA LEU A 122 12.65 -8.65 -14.36
C LEU A 122 11.91 -7.70 -13.41
N PRO A 123 10.95 -6.87 -13.86
CA PRO A 123 10.22 -5.99 -12.97
C PRO A 123 9.43 -6.76 -11.91
N ARG A 124 8.82 -7.90 -12.25
CA ARG A 124 8.13 -8.74 -11.27
C ARG A 124 9.06 -9.28 -10.18
N ARG A 125 10.29 -9.67 -10.55
CA ARG A 125 11.31 -10.05 -9.56
C ARG A 125 11.73 -8.88 -8.67
N MET A 126 11.89 -7.69 -9.25
CA MET A 126 12.17 -6.48 -8.46
C MET A 126 11.03 -6.12 -7.52
N ALA A 127 9.77 -6.28 -7.95
CA ALA A 127 8.60 -6.07 -7.10
C ALA A 127 8.64 -6.98 -5.86
N GLN A 128 8.94 -8.27 -6.04
CA GLN A 128 9.08 -9.23 -4.94
C GLN A 128 10.21 -8.86 -3.97
N LEU A 129 11.36 -8.42 -4.50
CA LEU A 129 12.49 -7.96 -3.67
C LEU A 129 12.16 -6.65 -2.92
N LEU A 130 11.46 -5.71 -3.55
CA LEU A 130 10.98 -4.51 -2.89
C LEU A 130 9.96 -4.84 -1.79
N ALA A 131 9.08 -5.80 -2.06
CA ALA A 131 8.04 -6.22 -1.14
C ALA A 131 8.57 -6.94 0.11
N MET A 132 9.79 -7.45 0.05
CA MET A 132 10.53 -7.94 1.22
C MET A 132 10.67 -6.85 2.31
N PHE A 133 10.91 -5.58 1.94
CA PHE A 133 11.15 -4.50 2.90
C PHE A 133 9.94 -4.16 3.76
N TYR A 134 8.73 -4.47 3.29
CA TYR A 134 7.48 -4.32 4.05
C TYR A 134 6.82 -5.65 4.40
N GLY A 135 7.55 -6.76 4.28
CA GLY A 135 7.13 -8.07 4.78
C GLY A 135 6.02 -8.76 3.97
N ASP A 136 5.91 -8.51 2.67
CA ASP A 136 4.90 -9.16 1.83
C ASP A 136 5.39 -9.56 0.41
N PRO A 137 6.48 -10.36 0.30
CA PRO A 137 7.20 -10.59 -0.95
C PRO A 137 6.42 -11.28 -2.09
N ASN A 138 5.27 -11.91 -1.83
CA ASN A 138 4.45 -12.59 -2.84
C ASN A 138 3.04 -11.99 -2.96
N ARG A 139 2.86 -10.72 -2.58
CA ARG A 139 1.55 -10.05 -2.71
C ARG A 139 0.98 -10.12 -4.12
N ASP A 140 1.84 -10.21 -5.14
CA ASP A 140 1.44 -10.35 -6.55
C ASP A 140 0.47 -11.50 -6.81
N ILE A 141 0.61 -12.62 -6.10
CA ILE A 141 -0.23 -13.80 -6.32
C ILE A 141 -1.68 -13.52 -5.94
N ALA A 142 -1.93 -13.12 -4.69
CA ALA A 142 -3.29 -12.85 -4.21
C ALA A 142 -3.84 -11.55 -4.81
N HIS A 143 -3.01 -10.52 -4.98
CA HIS A 143 -3.46 -9.24 -5.52
C HIS A 143 -3.99 -9.38 -6.96
N VAL A 144 -3.24 -10.03 -7.85
CA VAL A 144 -3.65 -10.18 -9.26
C VAL A 144 -4.77 -11.20 -9.43
N ASN A 145 -4.77 -12.29 -8.66
CA ASN A 145 -5.67 -13.42 -8.89
C ASN A 145 -6.87 -13.48 -7.93
N THR A 146 -6.93 -12.61 -6.92
CA THR A 146 -8.10 -12.43 -6.05
C THR A 146 -8.58 -10.99 -6.13
N HIS A 147 -7.78 -10.04 -5.63
CA HIS A 147 -8.25 -8.67 -5.39
C HIS A 147 -8.75 -7.98 -6.68
N HIS A 148 -7.98 -8.05 -7.77
CA HIS A 148 -8.40 -7.49 -9.07
C HIS A 148 -9.68 -8.12 -9.65
N LEU A 149 -10.04 -9.34 -9.26
CA LEU A 149 -11.26 -10.01 -9.74
C LEU A 149 -12.45 -9.79 -8.81
N TYR A 150 -12.19 -9.72 -7.51
CA TYR A 150 -13.19 -9.84 -6.47
C TYR A 150 -13.30 -8.61 -5.57
N LEU A 151 -12.62 -7.50 -5.88
CA LEU A 151 -12.72 -6.26 -5.12
C LEU A 151 -14.18 -5.87 -4.88
N ASP A 152 -14.42 -5.28 -3.72
CA ASP A 152 -15.72 -4.87 -3.20
C ASP A 152 -16.70 -6.06 -2.99
N THR A 153 -16.20 -7.30 -2.92
CA THR A 153 -16.99 -8.50 -2.61
C THR A 153 -16.44 -9.25 -1.39
N PRO A 154 -17.22 -10.13 -0.74
CA PRO A 154 -16.74 -10.95 0.37
C PRO A 154 -15.59 -11.93 0.03
N LEU A 155 -15.29 -12.13 -1.26
CA LEU A 155 -14.21 -13.01 -1.71
C LEU A 155 -12.84 -12.32 -1.73
N ASP A 156 -12.79 -11.00 -1.58
CA ASP A 156 -11.55 -10.23 -1.52
C ASP A 156 -11.20 -9.83 -0.07
N SER A 157 -10.04 -10.29 0.41
CA SER A 157 -9.54 -9.92 1.74
C SER A 157 -9.04 -8.48 1.82
N ASP A 158 -8.73 -7.86 0.68
CA ASP A 158 -8.21 -6.50 0.58
C ASP A 158 -9.34 -5.45 0.55
N THR A 159 -10.60 -5.89 0.61
CA THR A 159 -11.78 -5.03 0.76
C THR A 159 -12.18 -4.93 2.23
N ALA A 160 -12.14 -3.72 2.81
CA ALA A 160 -12.50 -3.51 4.20
C ALA A 160 -14.03 -3.43 4.38
N TYR A 161 -14.56 -4.10 5.40
CA TYR A 161 -15.99 -4.06 5.69
C TYR A 161 -16.41 -2.77 6.38
N ARG A 162 -17.68 -2.37 6.20
CA ARG A 162 -18.28 -1.29 7.01
C ARG A 162 -18.20 -1.63 8.50
N GLY A 163 -17.67 -0.71 9.29
CA GLY A 163 -17.47 -0.86 10.72
C GLY A 163 -16.19 -1.60 11.12
N GLN A 164 -15.43 -2.13 10.16
CA GLN A 164 -14.15 -2.75 10.44
C GLN A 164 -13.12 -1.68 10.79
N THR A 165 -12.33 -1.89 11.85
CA THR A 165 -11.24 -0.97 12.21
C THR A 165 -9.98 -1.28 11.41
N ILE A 166 -9.12 -0.29 11.17
CA ILE A 166 -7.84 -0.50 10.50
C ILE A 166 -7.01 -1.61 11.16
N TYR A 167 -7.03 -1.71 12.49
CA TYR A 167 -6.31 -2.74 13.24
C TYR A 167 -6.80 -4.15 12.93
N SER A 168 -8.12 -4.36 12.97
CA SER A 168 -8.71 -5.65 12.61
C SER A 168 -8.53 -5.99 11.13
N PHE A 169 -8.57 -4.96 10.26
CA PHE A 169 -8.37 -5.10 8.83
C PHE A 169 -6.96 -5.53 8.48
N VAL A 170 -5.93 -4.88 9.04
CA VAL A 170 -4.51 -5.23 8.80
C VAL A 170 -4.30 -6.72 9.03
N ILE A 171 -4.87 -7.28 10.11
CA ILE A 171 -4.77 -8.71 10.43
C ILE A 171 -5.55 -9.54 9.40
N SER A 172 -6.82 -9.22 9.15
CA SER A 172 -7.65 -10.02 8.25
C SER A 172 -7.16 -10.01 6.81
N ALA A 173 -6.73 -8.85 6.30
CA ALA A 173 -6.20 -8.67 4.95
C ALA A 173 -4.87 -9.41 4.79
N THR A 174 -3.96 -9.28 5.76
CA THR A 174 -2.68 -10.01 5.74
C THR A 174 -2.89 -11.52 5.73
N VAL A 175 -3.72 -12.05 6.63
CA VAL A 175 -3.97 -13.49 6.73
C VAL A 175 -4.73 -13.99 5.50
N GLY A 176 -5.71 -13.23 5.00
CA GLY A 176 -6.48 -13.57 3.81
C GLY A 176 -5.60 -13.66 2.57
N SER A 177 -4.82 -12.62 2.30
CA SER A 177 -3.90 -12.55 1.17
C SER A 177 -2.87 -13.69 1.18
N VAL A 178 -2.31 -14.04 2.34
CA VAL A 178 -1.39 -15.20 2.46
C VAL A 178 -2.11 -16.53 2.18
N LYS A 179 -3.32 -16.72 2.72
CA LYS A 179 -4.12 -17.93 2.48
C LYS A 179 -4.45 -18.09 1.00
N ASP A 180 -4.86 -17.00 0.36
CA ASP A 180 -5.18 -16.98 -1.07
C ASP A 180 -3.94 -17.29 -1.91
N ALA A 181 -2.81 -16.66 -1.61
CA ALA A 181 -1.55 -16.93 -2.31
C ALA A 181 -1.15 -18.41 -2.24
N ILE A 182 -1.25 -19.04 -1.05
CA ILE A 182 -0.96 -20.47 -0.86
C ILE A 182 -1.93 -21.34 -1.65
N LYS A 183 -3.24 -21.04 -1.58
CA LYS A 183 -4.28 -21.79 -2.29
C LYS A 183 -4.10 -21.71 -3.81
N ILE A 184 -3.90 -20.50 -4.34
CA ILE A 184 -3.72 -20.23 -5.77
C ILE A 184 -2.46 -20.92 -6.29
N GLU A 185 -1.34 -20.81 -5.57
CA GLU A 185 -0.09 -21.45 -5.99
C GLU A 185 -0.20 -22.98 -6.00
N ALA A 186 -0.88 -23.56 -4.99
CA ALA A 186 -1.17 -25.00 -4.97
C ALA A 186 -2.04 -25.43 -6.17
N GLU A 187 -3.04 -24.62 -6.55
CA GLU A 187 -3.86 -24.88 -7.72
C GLU A 187 -3.07 -24.78 -9.03
N ILE A 188 -2.22 -23.75 -9.18
CA ILE A 188 -1.33 -23.57 -10.33
C ILE A 188 -0.41 -24.80 -10.49
N LEU A 189 0.12 -25.34 -9.40
CA LEU A 189 0.95 -26.55 -9.45
C LEU A 189 0.16 -27.78 -9.86
N ARG A 190 -1.05 -27.99 -9.32
CA ARG A 190 -1.92 -29.11 -9.71
C ARG A 190 -2.28 -29.06 -11.20
N ARG A 191 -2.60 -27.87 -11.72
CA ARG A 191 -2.86 -27.66 -13.17
C ARG A 191 -1.64 -27.98 -14.04
N LYS A 192 -0.43 -27.91 -13.48
CA LYS A 192 0.83 -28.30 -14.14
C LYS A 192 1.22 -29.77 -13.89
N GLY A 193 0.34 -30.58 -13.30
CA GLY A 193 0.61 -31.98 -12.96
C GLY A 193 1.62 -32.15 -11.82
N LYS A 194 1.84 -31.11 -11.00
CA LYS A 194 2.78 -31.13 -9.86
C LYS A 194 2.03 -31.20 -8.52
N SER A 195 2.68 -31.81 -7.53
CA SER A 195 2.23 -31.75 -6.13
C SER A 195 2.27 -30.30 -5.61
N PRO A 196 1.31 -29.87 -4.76
CA PRO A 196 1.40 -28.60 -4.02
C PRO A 196 2.69 -28.46 -3.20
N TRP A 197 3.33 -29.56 -2.82
CA TRP A 197 4.59 -29.58 -2.06
C TRP A 197 5.85 -29.57 -2.95
N ASN A 198 5.69 -29.36 -4.26
CA ASN A 198 6.82 -29.30 -5.17
C ASN A 198 7.72 -28.10 -4.82
N LEU A 199 9.05 -28.25 -4.89
CA LEU A 199 10.02 -27.19 -4.55
C LEU A 199 9.87 -25.91 -5.38
N SER A 200 9.18 -25.96 -6.53
CA SER A 200 8.84 -24.77 -7.32
C SER A 200 7.68 -23.95 -6.76
N ASN A 201 7.04 -24.38 -5.66
CA ASN A 201 5.99 -23.63 -4.98
C ASN A 201 6.56 -22.31 -4.45
N LYS A 202 6.02 -21.20 -4.95
CA LYS A 202 6.43 -19.85 -4.55
C LYS A 202 6.22 -19.54 -3.07
N THR A 203 5.42 -20.30 -2.34
CA THR A 203 5.26 -20.16 -0.88
C THR A 203 6.60 -20.35 -0.15
N TYR A 204 7.49 -21.22 -0.64
CA TYR A 204 8.84 -21.35 -0.05
C TYR A 204 9.67 -20.09 -0.28
N GLN A 205 9.57 -19.51 -1.49
CA GLN A 205 10.21 -18.23 -1.81
C GLN A 205 9.68 -17.10 -0.90
N TYR A 206 8.37 -17.08 -0.60
CA TYR A 206 7.77 -16.12 0.32
C TYR A 206 8.45 -16.15 1.68
N PHE A 207 8.49 -17.33 2.32
CA PHE A 207 9.11 -17.47 3.64
C PHE A 207 10.61 -17.18 3.60
N ALA A 208 11.31 -17.63 2.56
CA ALA A 208 12.73 -17.34 2.39
C ALA A 208 12.99 -15.83 2.35
N LEU A 209 12.24 -15.08 1.54
CA LEU A 209 12.39 -13.61 1.46
C LEU A 209 11.95 -12.92 2.75
N LEU A 210 10.84 -13.36 3.36
CA LEU A 210 10.33 -12.79 4.61
C LEU A 210 11.37 -12.84 5.74
N PHE A 211 12.14 -13.93 5.83
CA PHE A 211 13.20 -14.08 6.84
C PHE A 211 14.60 -13.62 6.37
N ALA A 212 14.83 -13.48 5.06
CA ALA A 212 16.14 -13.11 4.52
C ALA A 212 16.60 -11.74 5.00
N LEU A 213 15.75 -10.71 4.92
CA LEU A 213 16.11 -9.35 5.32
C LEU A 213 16.45 -9.25 6.82
N PRO A 214 15.56 -9.62 7.77
CA PRO A 214 15.90 -9.56 9.19
C PRO A 214 17.07 -10.48 9.53
N GLY A 215 17.18 -11.67 8.91
CA GLY A 215 18.30 -12.58 9.13
C GLY A 215 19.65 -11.99 8.67
N LEU A 216 19.70 -11.36 7.49
CA LEU A 216 20.90 -10.69 6.98
C LEU A 216 21.29 -9.50 7.86
N VAL A 217 20.31 -8.68 8.26
CA VAL A 217 20.56 -7.54 9.14
C VAL A 217 21.04 -7.99 10.52
N THR A 218 20.46 -9.05 11.09
CA THR A 218 20.94 -9.66 12.34
C THR A 218 22.37 -10.16 12.20
N PHE A 219 22.69 -10.87 11.12
CA PHE A 219 24.02 -11.43 10.89
C PHE A 219 25.09 -10.33 10.76
N LEU A 220 24.79 -9.24 10.06
CA LEU A 220 25.75 -8.18 9.80
C LEU A 220 25.83 -7.12 10.89
N GLY A 221 24.69 -6.77 11.51
CA GLY A 221 24.55 -5.64 12.44
C GLY A 221 24.11 -6.01 13.86
N GLY A 222 23.94 -7.31 14.16
CA GLY A 222 23.60 -7.81 15.49
C GLY A 222 22.09 -7.97 15.74
N ALA A 223 21.76 -8.74 16.79
CA ALA A 223 20.37 -9.11 17.12
C ALA A 223 19.44 -7.90 17.33
N THR A 224 19.90 -6.85 18.02
CA THR A 224 19.11 -5.63 18.26
C THR A 224 18.68 -4.97 16.94
N LEU A 225 19.57 -4.90 15.95
CA LEU A 225 19.25 -4.31 14.66
C LEU A 225 18.28 -5.19 13.84
N GLY A 226 18.37 -6.51 14.01
CA GLY A 226 17.37 -7.45 13.51
C GLY A 226 15.98 -7.18 14.08
N LEU A 227 15.87 -6.96 15.38
CA LEU A 227 14.59 -6.60 16.04
C LEU A 227 14.05 -5.25 15.56
N VAL A 228 14.92 -4.25 15.36
CA VAL A 228 14.54 -2.96 14.74
C VAL A 228 13.96 -3.18 13.34
N THR A 229 14.57 -4.07 12.55
CA THR A 229 14.10 -4.41 11.20
C THR A 229 12.73 -5.09 11.24
N ILE A 230 12.53 -6.06 12.14
CA ILE A 230 11.24 -6.74 12.30
C ILE A 230 10.15 -5.75 12.73
N ALA A 231 10.43 -4.88 13.71
CA ALA A 231 9.49 -3.86 14.15
C ALA A 231 9.12 -2.90 13.01
N ALA A 232 10.10 -2.45 12.23
CA ALA A 232 9.86 -1.61 11.06
C ALA A 232 9.02 -2.31 9.99
N MET A 233 9.29 -3.59 9.70
CA MET A 233 8.51 -4.38 8.74
C MET A 233 7.05 -4.55 9.19
N ILE A 234 6.79 -4.79 10.48
CA ILE A 234 5.43 -4.90 11.01
C ILE A 234 4.66 -3.57 10.83
N ILE A 235 5.29 -2.43 11.15
CA ILE A 235 4.67 -1.12 10.97
C ILE A 235 4.49 -0.82 9.48
N ALA A 236 5.49 -1.10 8.63
CA ALA A 236 5.38 -0.94 7.18
C ALA A 236 4.23 -1.77 6.60
N LYS A 237 4.08 -3.02 7.04
CA LYS A 237 2.96 -3.88 6.64
C LYS A 237 1.62 -3.29 7.04
N GLY A 238 1.52 -2.72 8.25
CA GLY A 238 0.34 -1.99 8.69
C GLY A 238 0.04 -0.75 7.85
N ILE A 239 1.08 -0.01 7.45
CA ILE A 239 0.95 1.13 6.51
C ILE A 239 0.43 0.65 5.16
N VAL A 240 1.00 -0.43 4.61
CA VAL A 240 0.61 -1.03 3.34
C VAL A 240 -0.85 -1.45 3.33
N GLU A 241 -1.32 -2.19 4.34
CA GLU A 241 -2.75 -2.52 4.43
C GLU A 241 -3.61 -1.28 4.69
N GLY A 242 -3.06 -0.23 5.30
CA GLY A 242 -3.72 1.07 5.38
C GLY A 242 -4.13 1.61 4.00
N PHE A 243 -3.28 1.48 2.97
CA PHE A 243 -3.64 1.90 1.60
C PHE A 243 -4.89 1.17 1.11
N ASN A 244 -4.89 -0.17 1.16
CA ASN A 244 -6.03 -0.99 0.77
C ASN A 244 -7.28 -0.61 1.58
N TYR A 245 -7.13 -0.45 2.89
CA TYR A 245 -8.22 -0.06 3.78
C TYR A 245 -8.88 1.24 3.33
N PHE A 246 -8.11 2.29 3.03
CA PHE A 246 -8.70 3.59 2.64
C PHE A 246 -9.22 3.61 1.20
N GLN A 247 -8.61 2.83 0.30
CA GLN A 247 -9.00 2.79 -1.11
C GLN A 247 -10.21 1.89 -1.37
N HIS A 248 -10.46 0.89 -0.52
CA HIS A 248 -11.58 -0.06 -0.63
C HIS A 248 -12.50 -0.06 0.60
N TYR A 249 -12.53 1.02 1.38
CA TYR A 249 -13.31 1.03 2.61
C TYR A 249 -14.83 0.94 2.35
N GLY A 250 -15.43 -0.17 2.77
CA GLY A 250 -16.87 -0.36 2.93
C GLY A 250 -17.71 -0.35 1.65
N LEU A 251 -17.05 -0.34 0.49
CA LEU A 251 -17.68 -0.47 -0.81
C LEU A 251 -18.21 -1.89 -1.00
N VAL A 252 -19.25 -2.03 -1.82
CA VAL A 252 -19.89 -3.31 -2.11
C VAL A 252 -20.16 -3.41 -3.61
N ARG A 253 -20.03 -4.60 -4.17
CA ARG A 253 -20.26 -4.88 -5.58
C ARG A 253 -21.04 -6.18 -5.74
N ASP A 254 -21.91 -6.20 -6.73
CA ASP A 254 -22.53 -7.43 -7.22
C ASP A 254 -21.46 -8.32 -7.90
N LEU A 255 -21.26 -9.52 -7.36
CA LEU A 255 -20.22 -10.46 -7.79
C LEU A 255 -20.31 -10.78 -9.29
N ASP A 256 -21.52 -10.79 -9.85
CA ASP A 256 -21.80 -11.16 -11.24
C ASP A 256 -21.69 -9.97 -12.21
N LYS A 257 -21.33 -8.78 -11.72
CA LYS A 257 -21.21 -7.54 -12.52
C LYS A 257 -19.75 -7.12 -12.69
N PRO A 258 -19.41 -6.48 -13.83
CA PRO A 258 -18.07 -5.94 -14.04
C PRO A 258 -17.75 -4.84 -13.03
N ILE A 259 -16.45 -4.58 -12.86
CA ILE A 259 -15.93 -3.45 -12.10
C ILE A 259 -16.25 -2.15 -12.87
N LEU A 260 -16.79 -1.15 -12.16
CA LEU A 260 -17.23 0.15 -12.67
C LEU A 260 -16.54 1.28 -11.91
N LEU A 261 -16.63 2.51 -12.42
CA LEU A 261 -15.94 3.70 -11.89
C LEU A 261 -16.19 3.99 -10.40
N HIS A 262 -17.24 3.44 -9.80
CA HIS A 262 -17.55 3.63 -8.39
C HIS A 262 -17.03 2.55 -7.45
N HIS A 263 -16.32 1.53 -7.93
CA HIS A 263 -15.77 0.42 -7.11
C HIS A 263 -14.35 0.66 -6.58
N ALA A 264 -13.97 1.92 -6.38
CA ALA A 264 -12.79 2.27 -5.58
C ALA A 264 -12.83 3.74 -5.15
N TRP A 265 -12.21 4.07 -4.04
CA TRP A 265 -11.99 5.45 -3.62
C TRP A 265 -10.74 6.05 -4.25
N ASN A 266 -10.90 7.22 -4.87
CA ASN A 266 -9.78 7.98 -5.41
C ASN A 266 -9.25 9.02 -4.41
N HIS A 267 -7.93 9.20 -4.38
CA HIS A 267 -7.24 10.23 -3.61
C HIS A 267 -6.44 11.14 -4.56
N MET A 268 -6.96 12.33 -4.80
CA MET A 268 -6.45 13.24 -5.85
C MET A 268 -5.56 14.36 -5.29
N GLY A 269 -4.81 14.07 -4.24
CA GLY A 269 -3.83 14.99 -3.66
C GLY A 269 -2.64 15.23 -4.60
N ARG A 270 -2.09 16.45 -4.59
CA ARG A 270 -1.01 16.84 -5.52
C ARG A 270 0.32 16.13 -5.23
N ILE A 271 0.54 15.70 -3.98
CA ILE A 271 1.75 15.01 -3.52
C ILE A 271 1.52 13.50 -3.53
N VAL A 272 0.35 13.04 -3.05
CA VAL A 272 0.07 11.59 -2.97
C VAL A 272 0.04 10.93 -4.34
N ARG A 273 -0.43 11.64 -5.38
CA ARG A 273 -0.47 11.11 -6.76
C ARG A 273 0.92 10.69 -7.26
N PRO A 274 1.92 11.57 -7.37
CA PRO A 274 3.24 11.17 -7.86
C PRO A 274 4.00 10.26 -6.88
N LEU A 275 3.80 10.40 -5.57
CA LEU A 275 4.41 9.51 -4.56
C LEU A 275 3.84 8.09 -4.64
N GLY A 276 2.55 7.98 -4.96
CA GLY A 276 1.81 6.74 -5.12
C GLY A 276 1.91 6.11 -6.50
N CYS A 277 2.85 6.53 -7.37
CA CYS A 277 2.87 6.11 -8.77
C CYS A 277 1.46 6.19 -9.40
N GLU A 278 0.75 7.29 -9.18
CA GLU A 278 -0.61 7.57 -9.68
C GLU A 278 -1.69 6.51 -9.32
N ILE A 279 -1.38 5.47 -8.54
CA ILE A 279 -2.29 4.39 -8.12
C ILE A 279 -3.45 4.89 -7.25
N THR A 280 -3.33 6.13 -6.76
CA THR A 280 -4.40 6.79 -6.00
C THR A 280 -5.58 7.19 -6.87
N ASN A 281 -5.43 7.14 -8.19
CA ASN A 281 -6.53 7.05 -9.16
C ASN A 281 -6.95 5.58 -9.33
N HIS A 282 -7.40 5.00 -8.22
CA HIS A 282 -7.36 3.57 -8.00
C HIS A 282 -8.29 2.77 -8.92
N ILE A 283 -9.48 3.28 -9.20
CA ILE A 283 -10.44 2.55 -10.03
C ILE A 283 -9.96 2.40 -11.48
N ASN A 284 -9.24 3.38 -12.02
CA ASN A 284 -8.71 3.28 -13.38
C ASN A 284 -7.67 2.16 -13.49
N HIS A 285 -6.88 1.93 -12.43
CA HIS A 285 -5.97 0.80 -12.32
C HIS A 285 -6.72 -0.54 -12.26
N HIS A 286 -7.84 -0.62 -11.54
CA HIS A 286 -8.65 -1.84 -11.48
C HIS A 286 -9.41 -2.17 -12.78
N ILE A 287 -9.65 -1.18 -13.63
CA ILE A 287 -10.22 -1.41 -14.98
C ILE A 287 -9.19 -2.10 -15.88
N ASP A 288 -7.93 -1.66 -15.84
CA ASP A 288 -6.83 -2.34 -16.54
C ASP A 288 -5.52 -2.21 -15.75
N GLY A 289 -5.19 -3.27 -15.01
CA GLY A 289 -3.99 -3.31 -14.18
C GLY A 289 -2.68 -3.28 -14.97
N TYR A 290 -2.71 -3.46 -16.29
CA TYR A 290 -1.53 -3.33 -17.14
C TYR A 290 -1.25 -1.90 -17.60
N THR A 291 -2.20 -0.98 -17.40
CA THR A 291 -2.01 0.45 -17.71
C THR A 291 -0.84 0.99 -16.89
N ARG A 292 0.10 1.66 -17.57
CA ARG A 292 1.27 2.20 -16.88
C ARG A 292 0.85 3.31 -15.93
N PHE A 293 1.53 3.43 -14.79
CA PHE A 293 1.22 4.47 -13.83
C PHE A 293 1.08 5.89 -14.41
N TYR A 294 1.96 6.26 -15.35
CA TYR A 294 1.91 7.60 -15.97
C TYR A 294 0.85 7.76 -17.07
N GLU A 295 0.16 6.68 -17.43
CA GLU A 295 -0.97 6.66 -18.35
C GLU A 295 -2.32 6.67 -17.60
N LEU A 296 -2.31 6.42 -16.29
CA LEU A 296 -3.51 6.48 -15.44
C LEU A 296 -4.13 7.88 -15.49
N ARG A 297 -5.42 7.93 -15.81
CA ARG A 297 -6.14 9.19 -16.05
C ARG A 297 -7.04 9.54 -14.87
N PRO A 298 -6.86 10.71 -14.23
CA PRO A 298 -7.72 11.21 -13.18
C PRO A 298 -9.23 11.07 -13.45
N GLU A 299 -9.90 10.13 -12.77
CA GLU A 299 -11.34 9.94 -12.90
C GLU A 299 -12.09 10.89 -11.96
N ARG A 300 -12.71 11.92 -12.53
CA ARG A 300 -13.47 12.95 -11.77
C ARG A 300 -14.83 12.47 -11.30
N GLU A 301 -15.43 11.55 -12.04
CA GLU A 301 -16.76 11.02 -11.75
C GLU A 301 -16.71 9.96 -10.66
N ALA A 302 -15.59 9.23 -10.56
CA ALA A 302 -15.33 8.25 -9.51
C ALA A 302 -15.45 8.87 -8.10
N PRO A 303 -15.84 8.08 -7.09
CA PRO A 303 -16.00 8.58 -5.73
C PRO A 303 -14.64 8.94 -5.11
N GLN A 304 -14.62 10.06 -4.38
CA GLN A 304 -13.38 10.70 -3.93
C GLN A 304 -13.28 10.72 -2.41
N MET A 305 -12.12 10.35 -1.89
CA MET A 305 -11.73 10.51 -0.49
C MET A 305 -10.93 11.81 -0.26
N PRO A 306 -10.79 12.27 1.01
CA PRO A 306 -9.80 13.28 1.38
C PRO A 306 -8.36 12.85 1.05
N SER A 307 -7.38 13.70 1.35
CA SER A 307 -5.96 13.31 1.26
C SER A 307 -5.74 11.97 1.94
N LEU A 308 -4.96 11.09 1.31
CA LEU A 308 -4.66 9.78 1.87
C LEU A 308 -3.91 9.90 3.20
N PHE A 309 -3.08 10.93 3.37
CA PHE A 309 -2.43 11.24 4.64
C PHE A 309 -3.44 11.57 5.75
N VAL A 310 -4.49 12.34 5.43
CA VAL A 310 -5.57 12.66 6.36
C VAL A 310 -6.37 11.40 6.71
N CYS A 311 -6.68 10.57 5.71
CA CYS A 311 -7.35 9.29 5.93
C CYS A 311 -6.51 8.40 6.85
N PHE A 312 -5.19 8.33 6.63
CA PHE A 312 -4.26 7.59 7.48
C PHE A 312 -4.31 8.06 8.93
N LEU A 313 -4.09 9.36 9.19
CA LEU A 313 -4.08 9.90 10.55
C LEU A 313 -5.40 9.71 11.30
N ILE A 314 -6.52 10.01 10.63
CA ILE A 314 -7.85 9.88 11.25
C ILE A 314 -8.23 8.40 11.37
N GLY A 315 -7.80 7.56 10.43
CA GLY A 315 -7.99 6.11 10.40
C GLY A 315 -7.42 5.38 11.61
N LEU A 316 -6.32 5.90 12.18
CA LEU A 316 -5.74 5.39 13.43
C LEU A 316 -6.64 5.62 14.65
N ILE A 317 -7.68 6.46 14.55
CA ILE A 317 -8.66 6.69 15.61
C ILE A 317 -10.04 6.29 15.08
N PRO A 318 -10.45 5.01 15.19
CA PRO A 318 -11.64 4.48 14.51
C PRO A 318 -12.94 5.28 14.75
N PRO A 319 -13.24 5.77 15.96
CA PRO A 319 -14.43 6.61 16.17
C PRO A 319 -14.42 7.89 15.32
N LEU A 320 -13.27 8.53 15.16
CA LEU A 320 -13.12 9.72 14.31
C LEU A 320 -13.19 9.35 12.83
N TRP A 321 -12.53 8.27 12.41
CA TRP A 321 -12.61 7.76 11.04
C TRP A 321 -14.05 7.50 10.60
N PHE A 322 -14.80 6.73 11.40
CA PHE A 322 -16.17 6.38 11.08
C PHE A 322 -17.07 7.62 11.01
N THR A 323 -16.90 8.56 11.93
CA THR A 323 -17.78 9.73 12.05
C THR A 323 -17.47 10.81 11.02
N LEU A 324 -16.19 11.13 10.83
CA LEU A 324 -15.77 12.27 10.01
C LEU A 324 -15.60 11.93 8.54
N ILE A 325 -15.25 10.68 8.20
CA ILE A 325 -14.92 10.29 6.82
C ILE A 325 -15.79 9.13 6.34
N ALA A 326 -15.70 7.97 6.96
CA ALA A 326 -16.24 6.74 6.41
C ALA A 326 -17.77 6.77 6.25
N LYS A 327 -18.55 7.12 7.29
CA LYS A 327 -20.02 7.16 7.18
C LYS A 327 -20.51 8.24 6.21
N PRO A 328 -20.04 9.52 6.26
CA PRO A 328 -20.44 10.52 5.28
C PRO A 328 -20.15 10.11 3.83
N LYS A 329 -18.97 9.52 3.58
CA LYS A 329 -18.56 9.09 2.25
C LYS A 329 -19.37 7.91 1.74
N LEU A 330 -19.59 6.90 2.57
CA LEU A 330 -20.42 5.75 2.19
C LEU A 330 -21.89 6.13 2.01
N LYS A 331 -22.42 7.07 2.80
CA LYS A 331 -23.77 7.61 2.58
C LYS A 331 -23.92 8.24 1.21
N ASP A 332 -22.97 9.10 0.85
CA ASP A 332 -22.90 9.73 -0.45
C ASP A 332 -22.76 8.70 -1.59
N TRP A 333 -21.94 7.65 -1.38
CA TRP A 333 -21.79 6.54 -2.32
C TRP A 333 -23.09 5.76 -2.54
N ASP A 334 -23.76 5.36 -1.46
CA ASP A 334 -25.01 4.60 -1.50
C ASP A 334 -26.13 5.35 -2.25
N GLN A 335 -26.16 6.67 -2.10
CA GLN A 335 -27.20 7.52 -2.68
C GLN A 335 -26.93 7.81 -4.16
N ARG A 336 -25.68 8.13 -4.53
CA ARG A 336 -25.35 8.65 -5.87
C ARG A 336 -24.81 7.60 -6.84
N TYR A 337 -24.15 6.55 -6.35
CA TYR A 337 -23.39 5.63 -7.21
C TYR A 337 -23.93 4.21 -7.21
N ALA A 338 -24.37 3.71 -6.05
CA ALA A 338 -24.81 2.34 -5.92
C ALA A 338 -26.00 2.02 -6.84
N THR A 339 -25.86 0.94 -7.61
CA THR A 339 -26.97 0.31 -8.34
C THR A 339 -28.04 -0.22 -7.37
N PRO A 340 -29.24 -0.57 -7.83
CA PRO A 340 -30.28 -1.13 -6.96
C PRO A 340 -29.82 -2.33 -6.12
N VAL A 341 -29.08 -3.26 -6.73
CA VAL A 341 -28.52 -4.44 -6.02
C VAL A 341 -27.47 -4.02 -5.00
N GLU A 342 -26.56 -3.11 -5.36
CA GLU A 342 -25.54 -2.62 -4.44
C GLU A 342 -26.13 -1.85 -3.26
N ARG A 343 -27.26 -1.17 -3.44
CA ARG A 343 -27.98 -0.52 -2.33
C ARG A 343 -28.50 -1.54 -1.32
N GLU A 344 -29.01 -2.67 -1.78
CA GLU A 344 -29.42 -3.77 -0.88
C GLU A 344 -28.22 -4.34 -0.12
N LEU A 345 -27.11 -4.58 -0.82
CA LEU A 345 -25.85 -5.01 -0.20
C LEU A 345 -25.33 -3.98 0.82
N ALA A 346 -25.42 -2.69 0.51
CA ALA A 346 -25.01 -1.60 1.39
C ALA A 346 -25.89 -1.49 2.63
N ILE A 347 -27.21 -1.68 2.50
CA ILE A 347 -28.16 -1.76 3.63
C ILE A 347 -27.79 -2.95 4.54
N ALA A 348 -27.52 -4.12 3.97
CA ALA A 348 -27.09 -5.29 4.73
C ALA A 348 -25.75 -5.04 5.45
N ALA A 349 -24.78 -4.41 4.78
CA ALA A 349 -23.50 -4.03 5.35
C ALA A 349 -23.65 -3.02 6.50
N ASN A 350 -24.51 -2.00 6.35
CA ASN A 350 -24.81 -1.04 7.43
C ASN A 350 -25.46 -1.73 8.63
N LYS A 351 -26.44 -2.63 8.39
CA LYS A 351 -27.08 -3.40 9.46
C LYS A 351 -26.07 -4.25 10.23
N LYS A 352 -25.17 -4.94 9.53
CA LYS A 352 -24.09 -5.73 10.14
C LYS A 352 -23.12 -4.87 10.96
N ALA A 353 -22.85 -3.64 10.51
CA ALA A 353 -21.99 -2.68 11.20
C ALA A 353 -22.68 -1.96 12.38
N GLY A 354 -23.99 -2.15 12.58
CA GLY A 354 -24.77 -1.36 13.54
C GLY A 354 -24.87 0.12 13.16
N TRP A 355 -24.81 0.43 11.86
CA TRP A 355 -24.86 1.79 11.34
C TRP A 355 -26.27 2.16 10.86
N PRO A 356 -26.61 3.46 10.80
CA PRO A 356 -27.92 3.90 10.32
C PRO A 356 -28.18 3.45 8.88
N LEU A 357 -29.44 3.08 8.60
CA LEU A 357 -29.92 2.84 7.25
C LEU A 357 -30.34 4.18 6.64
N TRP A 358 -29.40 4.86 5.99
CA TRP A 358 -29.66 6.15 5.33
C TRP A 358 -30.18 6.01 3.89
N VAL A 359 -30.18 4.79 3.34
CA VAL A 359 -30.82 4.46 2.06
C VAL A 359 -32.30 4.21 2.36
N GLY A 360 -33.17 5.12 1.93
CA GLY A 360 -34.59 5.17 2.31
C GLY A 360 -35.03 6.48 2.98
N GLN A 361 -34.11 7.42 3.26
CA GLN A 361 -34.45 8.81 3.63
C GLN A 361 -34.64 9.73 2.42
N VAL A 362 -35.04 9.17 1.27
CA VAL A 362 -35.54 9.96 0.12
C VAL A 362 -37.01 9.63 -0.04
N THR A 363 -37.83 10.12 0.89
CA THR A 363 -39.27 10.34 0.69
C THR A 363 -39.80 11.25 1.80
N SER A 364 -39.89 12.53 1.49
CA SER A 364 -41.15 13.31 1.54
C SER A 364 -40.97 14.57 0.71
#